data_AF-A0A668TUN5-F1
#
_entry.id   AF-A0A668TUN5-F1
#
_cell.length_a   1.000
_cell.length_b   1.000
_cell.length_c   1.000
_cell.angle_alpha   90.00
_cell.angle_beta   90.00
_cell.angle_gamma   90.00
#
_symmetry.space_group_name_H-M   'P 1'
#
loop_
_entity.id
_entity.type
_entity.pdbx_description
1 polymer ?
#
loop_
_entity_poly.entity_id
_entity_poly.type
_entity_poly.pdbx_seq_one_letter_code
_entity_poly.pdbx_strand_id
1 'polypeptide(L)'
;MNSLLPFTSFREFYSAKTSLPTGAGSKTCNDMMKKINKENTCKPINTFLKEKVASIKALCEDKKNDTISHTCDIIDCKRTSEEPCKYKNLDLKDKKVTIKCENGLPVHLQETKRQDALIVSI
;
A
#
# COMPACT_ATOMS: atom_id res chain seq x y z
N MET A 1 -5.21 -9.28 -15.22
CA MET A 1 -4.24 -10.20 -14.59
C MET A 1 -3.92 -9.66 -13.20
N ASN A 2 -4.54 -10.23 -12.16
CA ASN A 2 -4.32 -9.84 -10.77
C ASN A 2 -3.02 -10.47 -10.29
N SER A 3 -1.97 -9.67 -10.02
CA SER A 3 -0.73 -10.18 -9.44
C SER A 3 -0.96 -10.53 -7.96
N LEU A 4 -1.47 -11.73 -7.70
CA LEU A 4 -1.68 -12.31 -6.37
C LEU A 4 -0.47 -13.16 -5.94
N LEU A 5 0.75 -12.65 -6.10
CA LEU A 5 1.87 -13.28 -5.40
C LEU A 5 1.99 -12.61 -4.02
N PRO A 6 1.88 -13.36 -2.92
CA PRO A 6 2.15 -12.83 -1.59
C PRO A 6 3.60 -12.31 -1.55
N PHE A 7 3.85 -11.27 -0.75
CA PHE A 7 5.22 -10.85 -0.51
C PHE A 7 5.97 -12.02 0.15
N THR A 8 7.20 -12.28 -0.29
CA THR A 8 7.99 -13.42 0.21
C THR A 8 8.48 -13.18 1.64
N SER A 9 8.40 -11.94 2.13
CA SER A 9 8.75 -11.58 3.50
C SER A 9 8.04 -10.31 3.98
N PHE A 10 7.96 -10.16 5.30
CA PHE A 10 7.52 -8.92 5.96
C PHE A 10 8.30 -7.68 5.50
N ARG A 11 9.59 -7.84 5.17
CA ARG A 11 10.44 -6.73 4.70
C ARG A 11 9.95 -6.16 3.37
N GLU A 12 9.55 -7.03 2.45
CA GLU A 12 8.96 -6.63 1.17
C GLU A 12 7.61 -5.95 1.38
N PHE A 13 6.74 -6.53 2.21
CA PHE A 13 5.46 -5.91 2.58
C PHE A 13 5.67 -4.51 3.14
N TYR A 14 6.55 -4.36 4.14
CA TYR A 14 6.84 -3.07 4.77
C TYR A 14 7.32 -2.04 3.76
N SER A 15 8.32 -2.40 2.93
CA SER A 15 8.85 -1.50 1.91
C SER A 15 7.81 -1.11 0.86
N ALA A 16 6.86 -2.00 0.56
CA ALA A 16 5.88 -1.79 -0.49
C ALA A 16 4.60 -1.08 -0.03
N LYS A 17 4.27 -1.18 1.27
CA LYS A 17 2.94 -0.84 1.80
C LYS A 17 2.94 0.19 2.91
N THR A 18 4.08 0.74 3.30
CA THR A 18 4.12 1.77 4.34
C THR A 18 4.76 3.05 3.83
N SER A 19 4.17 4.19 4.19
CA SER A 19 4.65 5.53 3.81
C SER A 19 5.61 6.14 4.84
N LEU A 20 5.99 5.37 5.86
CA LEU A 20 6.84 5.84 6.96
C LEU A 20 8.22 5.17 6.84
N PRO A 21 9.18 5.78 6.14
CA PRO A 21 10.57 5.42 6.30
C PRO A 21 11.14 6.02 7.59
N THR A 22 12.15 5.34 8.14
CA THR A 22 13.04 5.74 9.23
C THR A 22 13.91 6.98 8.92
N GLY A 23 13.42 7.94 8.12
CA GLY A 23 14.19 9.10 7.68
C GLY A 23 13.37 10.15 6.90
N ALA A 24 13.78 11.42 7.04
CA ALA A 24 13.10 12.64 6.63
C ALA A 24 13.14 12.97 5.13
N GLY A 25 12.71 12.05 4.27
CA GLY A 25 12.48 12.32 2.84
C GLY A 25 11.04 12.78 2.56
N SER A 26 10.86 13.68 1.59
CA SER A 26 9.54 14.07 1.09
C SER A 26 8.75 12.84 0.63
N LYS A 27 7.52 12.68 1.13
CA LYS A 27 6.68 11.50 0.93
C LYS A 27 5.76 11.63 -0.29
N THR A 28 6.28 12.12 -1.41
CA THR A 28 5.47 12.16 -2.62
C THR A 28 5.30 10.75 -3.17
N CYS A 29 4.18 10.50 -3.85
CA CYS A 29 3.97 9.25 -4.57
C CYS A 29 5.02 9.03 -5.65
N ASN A 30 5.52 10.09 -6.28
CA ASN A 30 6.62 9.96 -7.24
C ASN A 30 7.87 9.35 -6.58
N ASP A 31 8.20 9.73 -5.35
CA ASP A 31 9.36 9.21 -4.65
C ASP A 31 9.11 7.81 -4.07
N MET A 32 7.96 7.58 -3.46
CA MET A 32 7.62 6.27 -2.89
C MET A 32 7.51 5.20 -3.98
N MET A 33 6.93 5.53 -5.13
CA MET A 33 6.73 4.58 -6.23
C MET A 33 8.01 4.19 -6.96
N LYS A 34 9.13 4.94 -6.82
CA LYS A 34 10.44 4.54 -7.38
C LYS A 34 10.88 3.15 -6.92
N LYS A 35 10.55 2.77 -5.69
CA LYS A 35 10.87 1.45 -5.12
C LYS A 35 9.84 0.37 -5.46
N ILE A 36 8.67 0.76 -5.96
CA ILE A 36 7.55 -0.14 -6.29
C ILE A 36 7.54 -0.50 -7.77
N ASN A 37 7.87 0.46 -8.63
CA ASN A 37 7.95 0.25 -10.05
C ASN A 37 9.05 -0.77 -10.37
N LYS A 38 8.77 -1.63 -11.34
CA LYS A 38 9.79 -2.49 -11.93
C LYS A 38 10.44 -1.75 -13.08
N GLU A 39 11.61 -2.22 -13.51
CA GLU A 39 12.31 -1.68 -14.67
C GLU A 39 11.33 -1.60 -15.87
N ASN A 40 11.20 -0.40 -16.45
CA ASN A 40 10.29 -0.10 -17.57
C ASN A 40 8.79 -0.37 -17.32
N THR A 41 8.33 -0.50 -16.07
CA THR A 41 6.90 -0.72 -15.76
C THR A 41 6.43 0.08 -14.55
N CYS A 42 5.56 1.07 -14.80
CA CYS A 42 4.90 1.84 -13.74
C CYS A 42 3.63 1.14 -13.26
N LYS A 43 3.54 0.85 -11.95
CA LYS A 43 2.34 0.24 -11.37
C LYS A 43 1.16 1.24 -11.38
N PRO A 44 -0.04 0.89 -11.88
CA PRO A 44 -1.15 1.86 -12.02
C PRO A 44 -1.62 2.50 -10.72
N ILE A 45 -1.65 1.73 -9.63
CA ILE A 45 -2.02 2.19 -8.30
C ILE A 45 -1.24 1.41 -7.24
N ASN A 46 -0.83 2.07 -6.17
CA ASN A 46 -0.36 1.41 -4.95
C ASN A 46 -0.87 2.15 -3.72
N THR A 47 -1.32 1.38 -2.74
CA THR A 47 -1.73 1.88 -1.44
C THR A 47 -0.58 1.82 -0.45
N PHE A 48 -0.32 2.93 0.25
CA PHE A 48 0.57 2.99 1.40
C PHE A 48 -0.22 3.30 2.68
N LEU A 49 -0.02 2.51 3.72
CA LEU A 49 -0.55 2.75 5.06
C LEU A 49 0.25 3.88 5.72
N LYS A 50 -0.44 4.81 6.37
CA LYS A 50 0.16 5.90 7.17
C LYS A 50 0.29 5.48 8.63
N GLU A 51 0.90 4.32 8.86
CA GLU A 51 1.11 3.77 10.20
C GLU A 51 2.55 3.32 10.44
N LYS A 52 2.92 3.29 11.72
CA LYS A 52 4.23 2.80 12.14
C LYS A 52 4.34 1.29 11.86
N VAL A 53 5.53 0.87 11.47
CA VAL A 53 5.87 -0.53 11.18
C VAL A 53 5.50 -1.47 12.31
N ALA A 54 5.82 -1.07 13.55
CA ALA A 54 5.54 -1.84 14.74
C ALA A 54 4.03 -2.02 14.95
N SER A 55 3.22 -0.98 14.70
CA SER A 55 1.76 -1.06 14.79
C SER A 55 1.19 -2.06 13.79
N ILE A 56 1.62 -2.00 12.53
CA ILE A 56 1.14 -2.92 11.49
C ILE A 56 1.60 -4.36 11.76
N LYS A 57 2.82 -4.55 12.28
CA LYS A 57 3.33 -5.87 12.67
C LYS A 57 2.51 -6.47 13.81
N ALA A 58 2.19 -5.67 14.83
CA ALA A 58 1.43 -6.09 16.01
C ALA A 58 0.04 -6.63 15.65
N LEU A 59 -0.59 -6.13 14.57
CA LEU A 59 -1.88 -6.63 14.11
C LEU A 59 -1.89 -8.12 13.76
N CYS A 60 -0.72 -8.68 13.40
CA CYS A 60 -0.60 -10.08 13.00
C CYS A 60 0.04 -10.97 14.08
N GLU A 61 0.53 -10.46 15.21
CA GLU A 61 1.40 -11.20 16.14
C GLU A 61 0.79 -12.52 16.64
N ASP A 62 -0.53 -12.57 16.86
CA ASP A 62 -1.27 -13.76 17.29
C ASP A 62 -1.94 -14.53 16.13
N LYS A 63 -1.70 -14.12 14.87
CA LYS A 63 -2.35 -14.67 13.66
C LYS A 63 -1.40 -15.54 12.86
N LYS A 64 -1.74 -16.83 12.70
CA LYS A 64 -0.92 -17.79 11.94
C LYS A 64 -1.18 -17.77 10.44
N ASN A 65 -2.44 -17.77 10.00
CA ASN A 65 -2.83 -17.75 8.59
C ASN A 65 -4.23 -17.13 8.49
N ASP A 66 -4.32 -15.84 8.77
CA ASP A 66 -5.60 -15.15 8.92
C ASP A 66 -5.65 -13.87 8.08
N THR A 67 -6.86 -13.38 7.84
CA THR A 67 -7.10 -12.12 7.14
C THR A 67 -7.84 -11.18 8.06
N ILE A 68 -7.18 -10.07 8.41
CA ILE A 68 -7.71 -9.08 9.34
C ILE A 68 -8.23 -7.86 8.59
N SER A 69 -9.24 -7.22 9.17
CA SER A 69 -9.67 -5.88 8.77
C SER A 69 -9.10 -4.86 9.74
N HIS A 70 -8.51 -3.78 9.21
CA HIS A 70 -7.94 -2.69 9.99
C HIS A 70 -8.36 -1.35 9.41
N THR A 71 -8.58 -0.34 10.24
CA THR A 71 -8.97 1.01 9.78
C THR A 71 -7.82 1.96 10.06
N CYS A 72 -7.32 2.63 9.03
CA CYS A 72 -6.24 3.60 9.17
C CYS A 72 -6.23 4.64 8.06
N ASP A 73 -5.40 5.65 8.24
CA ASP A 73 -5.08 6.61 7.19
C ASP A 73 -4.19 5.95 6.12
N ILE A 74 -4.44 6.27 4.85
CA ILE A 74 -3.71 5.72 3.71
C ILE A 74 -3.33 6.82 2.70
N ILE A 75 -2.39 6.49 1.83
CA ILE A 75 -2.05 7.26 0.63
C ILE A 75 -2.19 6.33 -0.57
N ASP A 76 -3.04 6.71 -1.51
CA ASP A 76 -3.00 6.09 -2.83
C ASP A 76 -2.13 6.87 -3.78
N CYS A 77 -1.23 6.15 -4.42
CA CYS A 77 -0.43 6.65 -5.50
C CYS A 77 -1.05 6.20 -6.82
N LYS A 78 -1.87 7.06 -7.42
CA LYS A 78 -2.51 6.78 -8.71
C LYS A 78 -1.65 7.32 -9.85
N ARG A 79 -1.28 6.46 -10.79
CA ARG A 79 -0.47 6.80 -11.95
C ARG A 79 -1.20 7.82 -12.83
N THR A 80 -0.46 8.81 -13.28
CA THR A 80 -0.93 9.91 -14.16
C THR A 80 -0.14 9.98 -15.47
N SER A 81 1.07 9.40 -15.52
CA SER A 81 1.90 9.27 -16.71
C SER A 81 2.65 7.94 -16.66
N GLU A 82 2.76 7.25 -17.80
CA GLU A 82 3.54 6.01 -17.93
C GLU A 82 5.01 6.27 -18.23
N GLU A 83 5.35 7.34 -18.95
CA GLU A 83 6.75 7.67 -19.26
C GLU A 83 6.95 9.19 -19.29
N PRO A 84 7.74 9.77 -18.36
CA PRO A 84 8.24 9.15 -17.13
C PRO A 84 7.08 8.78 -16.19
N CYS A 85 7.29 7.81 -15.29
CA CYS A 85 6.29 7.46 -14.28
C CYS A 85 5.94 8.68 -13.41
N LYS A 86 4.71 9.14 -13.47
CA LYS A 86 4.19 10.19 -12.58
C LYS A 86 2.96 9.71 -11.83
N TYR A 87 2.81 10.19 -10.60
CA TYR A 87 1.76 9.79 -9.67
C TYR A 87 1.13 10.99 -8.98
N LYS A 88 -0.18 10.88 -8.75
CA LYS A 88 -0.94 11.78 -7.87
C LYS A 88 -1.02 11.19 -6.47
N ASN A 89 -0.81 12.03 -5.45
CA ASN A 89 -1.05 11.69 -4.05
C ASN A 89 -2.55 11.80 -3.75
N LEU A 90 -3.14 10.76 -3.18
CA LEU A 90 -4.49 10.80 -2.64
C LEU A 90 -4.44 10.36 -1.18
N ASP A 91 -4.34 11.33 -0.27
CA ASP A 91 -4.44 11.09 1.17
C ASP A 91 -5.91 10.83 1.55
N LEU A 92 -6.16 9.68 2.17
CA LEU A 92 -7.49 9.25 2.57
C LEU A 92 -7.46 8.86 4.05
N LYS A 93 -8.44 9.36 4.81
CA LYS A 93 -8.58 9.07 6.24
C LYS A 93 -9.53 7.91 6.50
N ASP A 94 -9.29 7.24 7.63
CA ASP A 94 -10.20 6.24 8.22
C ASP A 94 -10.67 5.17 7.21
N LYS A 95 -9.74 4.67 6.39
CA LYS A 95 -10.05 3.65 5.38
C LYS A 95 -9.87 2.26 5.96
N LYS A 96 -10.90 1.45 5.81
CA LYS A 96 -10.86 0.02 6.11
C LYS A 96 -10.01 -0.68 5.04
N VAL A 97 -8.95 -1.35 5.48
CA VAL A 97 -8.06 -2.17 4.67
C VAL A 97 -8.10 -3.61 5.14
N THR A 98 -7.69 -4.52 4.25
CA THR A 98 -7.63 -5.96 4.54
C THR A 98 -6.19 -6.44 4.43
N ILE A 99 -5.67 -7.00 5.51
CA ILE A 99 -4.28 -7.45 5.63
C ILE A 99 -4.29 -8.97 5.82
N LYS A 100 -3.51 -9.67 5.01
CA LYS A 100 -3.24 -11.09 5.19
C LYS A 100 -2.03 -11.28 6.09
N CYS A 101 -2.19 -12.06 7.14
CA CYS A 101 -1.15 -12.45 8.07
C CYS A 101 -0.73 -13.90 7.81
N GLU A 102 0.57 -14.16 7.79
CA GLU A 102 1.17 -15.50 7.75
C GLU A 102 2.28 -15.57 8.81
N ASN A 103 2.25 -16.60 9.67
CA ASN A 103 3.21 -16.84 10.75
C ASN A 103 3.51 -15.62 11.63
N GLY A 104 2.49 -14.89 12.06
CA GLY A 104 2.66 -13.73 12.95
C GLY A 104 3.00 -12.43 12.23
N LEU A 105 3.04 -12.42 10.88
CA LEU A 105 3.55 -11.30 10.08
C LEU A 105 2.60 -10.91 8.94
N PRO A 106 2.46 -9.62 8.61
CA PRO A 106 1.70 -9.19 7.45
C PRO A 106 2.49 -9.46 6.17
N VAL A 107 1.83 -10.11 5.21
CA VAL A 107 2.45 -10.54 3.93
C VAL A 107 1.66 -10.08 2.70
N HIS A 108 0.45 -9.53 2.88
CA HIS A 108 -0.31 -8.98 1.77
C HIS A 108 -1.27 -7.90 2.24
N LEU A 109 -1.39 -6.82 1.46
CA LEU A 109 -2.43 -5.82 1.60
C LEU A 109 -3.35 -6.00 0.40
N GLN A 110 -4.58 -6.40 0.65
CA GLN A 110 -5.56 -6.51 -0.43
C GLN A 110 -5.89 -5.10 -0.92
N GLU A 111 -5.54 -4.83 -2.17
CA GLU A 111 -5.91 -3.56 -2.81
C GLU A 111 -7.44 -3.52 -2.88
N THR A 112 -8.06 -2.62 -2.12
CA THR A 112 -9.46 -2.28 -2.34
C THR A 112 -9.56 -1.77 -3.76
N LYS A 113 -10.42 -2.39 -4.59
CA LYS A 113 -10.91 -1.78 -5.83
C LYS A 113 -11.66 -0.52 -5.41
N ARG A 114 -10.96 0.57 -5.16
CA ARG A 114 -11.58 1.88 -4.98
C ARG A 114 -12.08 2.21 -6.38
N GLN A 115 -13.38 1.97 -6.57
CA GLN A 115 -14.10 2.49 -7.72
C GLN A 115 -13.60 3.91 -7.92
N ASP A 116 -13.16 4.23 -9.13
CA ASP A 116 -13.03 5.61 -9.53
C ASP A 116 -14.30 6.30 -9.05
N ALA A 117 -14.15 7.26 -8.14
CA ALA A 117 -15.24 8.14 -7.79
C ALA A 117 -15.60 8.85 -9.09
N LEU A 118 -16.49 8.22 -9.87
CA LEU A 118 -17.34 8.86 -10.83
C LEU A 118 -18.07 9.88 -9.97
N ILE A 119 -17.59 11.11 -10.00
CA ILE A 119 -18.41 12.25 -9.64
C ILE A 119 -19.53 12.20 -10.68
N VAL A 120 -20.62 11.51 -10.34
CA VAL A 120 -21.93 11.85 -10.90
C VAL A 120 -22.23 13.18 -10.26
N SER A 121 -21.80 14.25 -10.93
CA SER A 121 -22.34 15.58 -10.68
C SER A 121 -23.84 15.46 -10.97
N ILE A 122 -24.64 15.54 -9.91
CA ILE A 122 -26.07 15.82 -10.00
C ILE A 122 -26.20 17.32 -10.33
#